data_AF-A0A6B3FZB2-F1
#
_entry.id   AF-A0A6B3FZB2-F1
#
_cell.length_a   1.000
_cell.length_b   1.000
_cell.length_c   1.000
_cell.angle_alpha   90.00
_cell.angle_beta   90.00
_cell.angle_gamma   90.00
#
_symmetry.space_group_name_H-M   'P 1'
#
loop_
_entity.id
_entity.type
_entity.pdbx_description
1 polymer ?
#
loop_
_entity_poly.entity_id
_entity_poly.type
_entity_poly.pdbx_seq_one_letter_code
_entity_poly.pdbx_strand_id
1 'polypeptide(L)'
;QAATTLKDMGLAVFIACTGLAAGPQAWPLLKEYGALLPVAGIAMVLVPATISLIVGTKLLKIEKPLLIGAIAGQQCSTPAITSITQVAQSSVPLLGYTITYTLSNFLLPLTGPILVGVLGA
;
A
#
# COMPACT_ATOMS: atom_id res chain seq x y z
N GLN A 1 15.25 18.64 9.51
CA GLN A 1 15.75 18.73 8.12
C GLN A 1 16.68 17.58 7.76
N ALA A 2 17.74 17.25 8.51
CA ALA A 2 18.60 16.11 8.17
C ALA A 2 17.85 14.75 8.09
N ALA A 3 16.93 14.49 9.02
CA ALA A 3 16.17 13.24 9.08
C ALA A 3 15.16 13.05 7.91
N THR A 4 14.62 14.14 7.36
CA THR A 4 13.70 14.07 6.20
C THR A 4 14.50 13.81 4.93
N THR A 5 15.62 14.52 4.74
CA THR A 5 16.52 14.30 3.59
C THR A 5 17.08 12.87 3.57
N LEU A 6 17.46 12.31 4.72
CA LEU A 6 17.89 10.91 4.79
C LEU A 6 16.77 9.93 4.40
N LYS A 7 15.52 10.19 4.81
CA LYS A 7 14.38 9.35 4.42
C LYS A 7 14.09 9.43 2.93
N ASP A 8 14.12 10.62 2.35
CA ASP A 8 13.87 10.82 0.92
C ASP A 8 14.97 10.16 0.08
N MET A 9 16.24 10.31 0.49
CA MET A 9 17.37 9.62 -0.15
C MET A 9 17.27 8.10 -0.01
N GLY A 10 16.96 7.60 1.19
CA GLY A 10 16.78 6.17 1.44
C GLY A 10 15.64 5.58 0.61
N LEU A 11 14.52 6.29 0.51
CA LEU A 11 13.38 5.91 -0.34
C LEU A 11 13.76 5.93 -1.82
N ALA A 12 14.48 6.95 -2.30
CA ALA A 12 14.93 7.03 -3.68
C ALA A 12 15.86 5.87 -4.06
N VAL A 13 16.82 5.54 -3.18
CA VAL A 13 17.72 4.38 -3.36
C VAL A 13 16.93 3.07 -3.31
N PHE A 14 15.98 2.94 -2.38
CA PHE A 14 15.12 1.76 -2.30
C PHE A 14 14.29 1.56 -3.57
N ILE A 15 13.69 2.62 -4.11
CA ILE A 15 12.94 2.59 -5.37
C ILE A 15 13.87 2.21 -6.54
N ALA A 16 15.08 2.78 -6.60
CA ALA A 16 16.05 2.44 -7.64
C ALA A 16 16.46 0.96 -7.58
N CYS A 17 16.80 0.44 -6.40
CA CYS A 17 17.20 -0.95 -6.22
C CYS A 17 16.05 -1.93 -6.50
N THR A 18 14.83 -1.65 -6.03
CA THR A 18 13.65 -2.48 -6.30
C THR A 18 13.29 -2.48 -7.79
N GLY A 19 13.40 -1.34 -8.46
CA GLY A 19 13.24 -1.24 -9.92
C GLY A 19 14.28 -2.06 -10.68
N LEU A 20 15.55 -1.98 -10.28
CA LEU A 20 16.64 -2.76 -10.89
C LEU A 20 16.45 -4.27 -10.70
N ALA A 21 16.01 -4.68 -9.51
CA ALA A 21 15.73 -6.09 -9.19
C ALA A 21 14.51 -6.65 -9.93
N ALA A 22 13.47 -5.83 -10.13
CA ALA A 22 12.26 -6.21 -10.87
C ALA A 22 12.48 -6.23 -12.39
N GLY A 23 13.45 -5.47 -12.91
CA GLY A 23 13.70 -5.33 -14.35
C GLY A 23 13.86 -6.64 -15.14
N PRO A 24 14.70 -7.61 -14.69
CA PRO A 24 14.89 -8.89 -15.39
C PRO A 24 13.62 -9.74 -15.46
N GLN A 25 12.75 -9.64 -14.45
CA GLN A 25 11.49 -10.39 -14.38
C GLN A 25 10.37 -9.68 -15.16
N ALA A 26 10.43 -8.35 -15.25
CA ALA A 26 9.44 -7.56 -15.98
C ALA A 26 9.47 -7.83 -17.50
N TRP A 27 10.64 -7.99 -18.10
CA TRP A 27 10.76 -8.22 -19.56
C TRP A 27 10.03 -9.47 -20.09
N PRO A 28 10.22 -10.68 -19.52
CA PRO A 28 9.48 -11.86 -19.96
C PRO A 28 7.98 -11.75 -19.66
N LEU A 29 7.59 -11.25 -18.48
CA LEU A 29 6.17 -11.09 -18.13
C LEU A 29 5.45 -10.07 -19.03
N LEU A 30 6.13 -9.00 -19.45
CA LEU A 30 5.56 -8.01 -20.37
C LEU A 30 5.38 -8.59 -21.79
N LYS A 31 6.20 -9.55 -22.19
CA LYS A 31 6.02 -10.27 -23.47
C LYS A 31 4.85 -11.25 -23.42
N GLU A 32 4.63 -11.88 -22.26
CA GLU A 32 3.58 -12.89 -22.08
C GLU A 32 2.19 -12.26 -21.82
N TYR A 33 2.11 -11.29 -20.91
CA TYR A 33 0.85 -10.64 -20.50
C TYR A 33 0.62 -9.28 -21.18
N GLY A 34 1.59 -8.80 -21.95
CA GLY A 34 1.51 -7.50 -22.64
C GLY A 34 1.39 -6.31 -21.68
N ALA A 35 0.78 -5.23 -22.17
CA ALA A 35 0.47 -4.04 -21.37
C ALA A 35 -0.61 -4.29 -20.28
N LEU A 36 -1.18 -5.50 -20.22
CA LEU A 36 -2.21 -5.83 -19.22
C LEU A 36 -1.60 -5.97 -17.82
N LEU A 37 -0.34 -6.38 -17.71
CA LEU A 37 0.37 -6.50 -16.43
C LEU A 37 0.53 -5.16 -15.70
N PRO A 38 1.09 -4.09 -16.32
CA PRO A 38 1.17 -2.78 -15.66
C PRO A 38 -0.21 -2.16 -15.39
N VAL A 39 -1.18 -2.34 -16.31
CA VAL A 39 -2.54 -1.81 -16.11
C VAL A 39 -3.26 -2.51 -14.96
N ALA A 40 -3.14 -3.83 -14.86
CA ALA A 40 -3.70 -4.60 -13.75
C ALA A 40 -3.06 -4.21 -12.41
N GLY A 41 -1.74 -4.00 -12.38
CA GLY A 41 -1.05 -3.51 -11.18
C GLY A 41 -1.53 -2.13 -10.74
N ILE A 42 -1.63 -1.19 -11.69
CA ILE A 42 -2.16 0.16 -11.44
C ILE A 42 -3.60 0.09 -10.94
N ALA A 43 -4.44 -0.72 -11.58
CA ALA A 43 -5.83 -0.92 -11.18
C ALA A 43 -5.92 -1.53 -9.77
N MET A 44 -5.08 -2.53 -9.45
CA MET A 44 -5.04 -3.14 -8.12
C MET A 44 -4.62 -2.18 -7.02
N VAL A 45 -3.89 -1.10 -7.32
CA VAL A 45 -3.57 -0.06 -6.33
C VAL A 45 -4.68 0.99 -6.27
N LEU A 46 -5.09 1.53 -7.43
CA LEU A 46 -6.05 2.62 -7.52
C LEU A 46 -7.46 2.21 -7.08
N VAL A 47 -7.94 1.04 -7.47
CA VAL A 47 -9.31 0.58 -7.19
C VAL A 47 -9.55 0.48 -5.68
N PRO A 48 -8.78 -0.31 -4.90
CA PRO A 48 -9.02 -0.42 -3.47
C PRO A 48 -8.69 0.89 -2.73
N ALA A 49 -7.72 1.69 -3.19
CA ALA A 49 -7.49 3.01 -2.59
C ALA A 49 -8.70 3.95 -2.77
N THR A 50 -9.29 3.95 -3.97
CA THR A 50 -10.45 4.80 -4.29
C THR A 50 -11.69 4.31 -3.55
N ILE A 51 -11.93 2.99 -3.50
CA ILE A 51 -13.04 2.40 -2.76
C ILE A 51 -12.90 2.74 -1.27
N SER A 52 -11.74 2.53 -0.67
CA SER A 52 -11.50 2.83 0.76
C SER A 52 -11.68 4.31 1.07
N LEU A 53 -11.25 5.20 0.17
CA LEU A 53 -11.48 6.64 0.31
C LEU A 53 -12.97 7.00 0.25
N ILE A 54 -13.72 6.44 -0.69
CA ILE A 54 -15.16 6.69 -0.83
C ILE A 54 -15.94 6.12 0.34
N VAL A 55 -15.69 4.87 0.73
CA VAL A 55 -16.40 4.18 1.82
C VAL A 55 -16.07 4.84 3.16
N GLY A 56 -14.80 5.14 3.43
CA GLY A 56 -14.41 5.80 4.66
C GLY A 56 -15.00 7.20 4.80
N THR A 57 -15.09 7.96 3.70
CA THR A 57 -15.60 9.34 3.70
C THR A 57 -17.13 9.38 3.71
N LYS A 58 -17.80 8.61 2.85
CA LYS A 58 -19.27 8.69 2.66
C LYS A 58 -20.04 7.79 3.61
N LEU A 59 -19.54 6.59 3.94
CA LEU A 59 -20.27 5.62 4.76
C LEU A 59 -19.91 5.76 6.23
N LEU A 60 -18.61 5.84 6.55
CA LEU A 60 -18.11 5.79 7.92
C LEU A 60 -17.85 7.17 8.55
N LYS A 61 -17.93 8.26 7.78
CA LYS A 61 -17.67 9.67 8.22
C LYS A 61 -16.40 9.81 9.07
N ILE A 62 -15.36 9.04 8.72
CA ILE A 62 -14.12 9.03 9.48
C ILE A 62 -13.38 10.36 9.27
N GLU A 63 -12.77 10.87 10.34
CA GLU A 63 -11.91 12.05 10.31
C GLU A 63 -10.82 11.91 9.23
N LYS A 64 -10.66 12.93 8.37
CA LYS A 64 -9.73 12.91 7.23
C LYS A 64 -8.30 12.45 7.61
N PRO A 65 -7.70 12.88 8.73
CA PRO A 65 -6.36 12.42 9.13
C PRO A 65 -6.30 10.92 9.39
N LEU A 66 -7.35 10.35 10.01
CA LEU A 66 -7.43 8.93 10.33
C LEU A 66 -7.62 8.08 9.05
N LEU A 67 -8.43 8.58 8.12
CA LEU A 67 -8.69 7.97 6.81
C LEU A 67 -7.43 7.83 5.96
N ILE A 68 -6.63 8.90 5.86
CA ILE A 68 -5.39 8.90 5.08
C ILE A 68 -4.38 7.91 5.71
N GLY A 69 -4.33 7.85 7.05
CA GLY A 69 -3.53 6.87 7.78
C GLY A 69 -3.97 5.42 7.52
N ALA A 70 -5.27 5.18 7.49
CA ALA A 70 -5.84 3.86 7.16
C ALA A 70 -5.54 3.41 5.72
N ILE A 71 -5.57 4.33 4.74
CA ILE A 71 -5.19 4.03 3.36
C ILE A 71 -3.69 3.70 3.26
N ALA A 72 -2.84 4.43 3.99
CA ALA A 72 -1.41 4.13 4.06
C ALA A 72 -1.13 2.74 4.68
N GLY A 73 -1.92 2.35 5.70
CA GLY A 73 -1.82 1.04 6.34
C GLY A 73 -2.33 -0.11 5.46
N GLN A 74 -3.41 0.11 4.71
CA GLN A 74 -3.89 -0.83 3.69
C GLN A 74 -2.81 -1.13 2.63
N GLN A 75 -2.09 -0.10 2.17
CA GLN A 75 -0.99 -0.27 1.21
C GLN A 75 0.30 -0.81 1.87
N CYS A 76 0.29 -1.08 3.18
CA CYS A 76 1.46 -1.49 3.95
C CYS A 76 2.68 -0.57 3.72
N SER A 77 2.44 0.74 3.56
CA SER A 77 3.48 1.70 3.22
C SER A 77 3.90 2.53 4.43
N THR A 78 4.90 2.02 5.15
CA THR A 78 5.59 2.72 6.24
C THR A 78 6.12 4.12 5.87
N PRO A 79 6.70 4.36 4.67
CA PRO A 79 7.11 5.71 4.29
C PRO A 79 5.93 6.66 4.10
N ALA A 80 4.78 6.19 3.60
CA ALA A 80 3.60 7.01 3.42
C ALA A 80 3.07 7.54 4.78
N ILE A 81 2.89 6.67 5.78
CA ILE A 81 2.43 7.10 7.10
C ILE A 81 3.43 8.03 7.80
N THR A 82 4.73 7.81 7.58
CA THR A 82 5.78 8.67 8.12
C THR A 82 5.67 10.08 7.53
N SER A 83 5.49 10.21 6.22
CA SER A 83 5.31 11.53 5.58
C SER A 83 3.99 12.20 6.01
N ILE A 84 2.90 11.43 6.13
CA ILE A 84 1.59 11.95 6.58
C ILE A 84 1.68 12.47 8.02
N THR A 85 2.30 11.72 8.94
CA THR A 85 2.46 12.14 10.34
C THR A 85 3.39 13.34 10.49
N GLN A 86 4.41 13.47 9.63
CA GLN A 86 5.26 14.67 9.57
C GLN A 86 4.47 15.90 9.11
N VAL A 87 3.59 15.78 8.11
CA VAL A 87 2.77 16.90 7.63
C VAL A 87 1.63 17.23 8.60
N ALA A 88 0.96 16.21 9.13
CA ALA A 88 -0.17 16.37 10.04
C ALA A 88 0.23 16.84 11.44
N GLN A 89 1.52 16.72 11.83
CA GLN A 89 2.04 17.02 13.17
C GLN A 89 1.19 16.41 14.31
N SER A 90 0.54 15.27 14.01
CA SER A 90 -0.47 14.65 14.87
C SER A 90 -0.37 13.13 14.76
N SER A 91 -0.66 12.44 15.86
CA SER A 91 -0.65 10.98 15.96
C SER A 91 -1.95 10.32 15.49
N VAL A 92 -2.98 11.11 15.17
CA VAL A 92 -4.29 10.61 14.70
C VAL A 92 -4.18 9.70 13.46
N PRO A 93 -3.37 10.02 12.42
CA PRO A 93 -3.18 9.12 11.28
C PRO A 93 -2.55 7.77 11.66
N LEU A 94 -1.67 7.75 12.67
CA LEU A 94 -0.98 6.55 13.11
C LEU A 94 -1.97 5.50 13.65
N LEU A 95 -3.05 5.96 14.30
CA LEU A 95 -4.09 5.09 14.82
C LEU A 95 -4.75 4.26 13.71
N GLY A 96 -5.07 4.92 12.59
CA GLY A 96 -5.70 4.28 11.42
C GLY A 96 -4.74 3.35 10.69
N TYR A 97 -3.47 3.73 10.60
CA TYR A 97 -2.41 2.90 10.04
C TYR A 97 -2.26 1.60 10.83
N THR A 98 -2.14 1.65 12.15
CA THR A 98 -1.91 0.47 12.98
C THR A 98 -3.02 -0.58 12.79
N ILE A 99 -4.28 -0.17 12.86
CA ILE A 99 -5.41 -1.10 12.75
C ILE A 99 -5.45 -1.77 11.37
N THR A 100 -5.35 -0.98 10.31
CA THR A 100 -5.39 -1.49 8.93
C THR A 100 -4.16 -2.32 8.57
N TYR A 101 -2.98 -1.91 9.05
CA TYR A 101 -1.74 -2.65 8.85
C TYR A 101 -1.74 -4.00 9.56
N THR A 102 -2.20 -4.06 10.82
CA THR A 102 -2.37 -5.32 11.56
C THR A 102 -3.37 -6.23 10.85
N LEU A 103 -4.49 -5.68 10.38
CA LEU A 103 -5.49 -6.44 9.65
C LEU A 103 -4.91 -7.01 8.34
N SER A 104 -4.20 -6.21 7.54
CA SER A 104 -3.52 -6.69 6.32
C SER A 104 -2.51 -7.81 6.60
N ASN A 105 -1.70 -7.67 7.65
CA ASN A 105 -0.72 -8.70 8.03
C ASN A 105 -1.37 -9.98 8.56
N PHE A 106 -2.58 -9.89 9.12
CA PHE A 106 -3.36 -11.06 9.54
C PHE A 106 -4.07 -11.73 8.36
N LEU A 107 -4.66 -10.94 7.45
CA LEU A 107 -5.39 -11.46 6.30
C LEU A 107 -4.46 -12.11 5.28
N LEU A 108 -3.28 -11.53 5.03
CA LEU A 108 -2.36 -12.00 3.98
C LEU A 108 -2.00 -13.50 4.14
N PRO A 109 -1.56 -13.99 5.32
CA PRO A 109 -1.35 -15.42 5.55
C PRO A 109 -2.63 -16.24 5.50
N LEU A 110 -3.77 -15.69 5.93
CA LEU A 110 -5.06 -16.38 5.96
C LEU A 110 -5.60 -16.64 4.55
N THR A 111 -5.32 -15.75 3.60
CA THR A 111 -5.73 -15.92 2.20
C THR A 111 -5.18 -17.19 1.56
N GLY A 112 -3.97 -17.63 1.94
CA GLY A 112 -3.34 -18.82 1.37
C GLY A 112 -4.14 -20.10 1.61
N PRO A 113 -4.39 -20.49 2.88
CA PRO A 113 -5.24 -21.64 3.21
C PRO A 113 -6.66 -21.52 2.70
N ILE A 114 -7.26 -20.32 2.73
CA ILE A 114 -8.63 -20.11 2.20
C ILE A 114 -8.68 -20.40 0.71
N LEU A 115 -7.73 -19.87 -0.07
CA LEU A 115 -7.70 -20.09 -1.52
C LEU A 115 -7.52 -21.56 -1.87
N VAL A 116 -6.63 -22.27 -1.15
CA VAL A 116 -6.41 -23.71 -1.32
C VAL A 116 -7.65 -24.52 -0.92
N GLY A 117 -8.33 -24.15 0.16
CA GLY A 117 -9.56 -24.82 0.61
C GLY A 117 -10.74 -24.62 -0.34
N VAL A 118 -10.83 -23.49 -1.03
CA VAL A 118 -11.88 -23.19 -2.02
C VAL A 118 -11.60 -23.81 -3.38
N LEU A 119 -10.32 -23.86 -3.82
CA LEU A 119 -9.93 -24.45 -5.10
C LEU A 119 -9.69 -25.98 -5.02
N GLY A 120 -9.40 -26.49 -3.83
CA GLY A 120 -9.20 -27.92 -3.57
C GLY A 120 -10.48 -28.68 -3.18
N ALA A 121 -11.62 -28.00 -3.10
CA ALA A 121 -12.96 -28.57 -2.93
C ALA A 121 -13.70 -28.59 -4.27
#